data_AF-A0A662YNE2-F1
#
_entry.id   AF-A0A662YNE2-F1
#
_cell.length_a   1.000
_cell.length_b   1.000
_cell.length_c   1.000
_cell.angle_alpha   90.00
_cell.angle_beta   90.00
_cell.angle_gamma   90.00
#
_symmetry.space_group_name_H-M   'P 1'
#
loop_
_entity.id
_entity.type
_entity.pdbx_description
1 polymer ?
#
loop_
_entity_poly.entity_id
_entity_poly.type
_entity_poly.pdbx_seq_one_letter_code
_entity_poly.pdbx_strand_id
1 'polypeptide(L)'
;MVVRVLCSMSYADHVCMSQGGQCQHTSQFCKGTYISGLCEGPAKRQCCLNEAALLKFGVLCNGYSGNVKRRCDSYGCGNYGARCGGHLHKGLDIKCSDGSTVYAPFDAKLNGQARPYGNGNLIDDGITLSGKGVCVKLFYVKPFNYRGNVKKGDKIGNLLPMQKVYSGITSHIHVQMCDKSDPTPYL
;
A
#
# COMPACT_ATOMS: atom_id res chain seq x y z
N MET A 1 8.97 46.24 16.71
CA MET A 1 8.80 44.85 17.21
C MET A 1 7.82 44.13 16.30
N VAL A 2 8.31 43.23 15.44
CA VAL A 2 7.44 42.27 14.73
C VAL A 2 8.04 40.90 15.00
N VAL A 3 7.50 40.22 16.01
CA VAL A 3 7.84 38.83 16.31
C VAL A 3 7.23 37.99 15.20
N ARG A 4 8.02 37.63 14.18
CA ARG A 4 7.66 36.56 13.26
C ARG A 4 7.80 35.25 14.03
N VAL A 5 6.67 34.72 14.47
CA VAL A 5 6.56 33.39 15.05
C VAL A 5 7.04 32.38 14.00
N LEU A 6 8.23 31.83 14.21
CA LEU A 6 8.69 30.64 13.52
C LEU A 6 7.80 29.49 14.02
N CYS A 7 6.89 29.01 13.17
CA CYS A 7 6.06 27.86 13.48
C CYS A 7 6.96 26.61 13.51
N SER A 8 7.36 26.21 14.71
CA SER A 8 8.04 24.95 14.98
C SER A 8 7.05 23.80 14.75
N MET A 9 6.95 23.28 13.52
CA MET A 9 6.36 21.97 13.32
C MET A 9 7.28 20.95 13.98
N SER A 10 6.90 20.48 15.17
CA SER A 10 7.73 19.52 15.89
C SER A 10 7.74 18.19 15.14
N TYR A 11 8.95 17.64 15.01
CA TYR A 11 9.25 16.50 14.14
C TYR A 11 8.39 15.26 14.49
N ALA A 12 7.99 15.12 15.75
CA ALA A 12 7.16 14.01 16.22
C ALA A 12 5.68 14.14 15.81
N ASP A 13 5.07 15.32 15.94
CA ASP A 13 3.66 15.52 15.55
C ASP A 13 3.48 15.30 14.03
N HIS A 14 4.52 15.60 13.23
CA HIS A 14 4.57 15.28 11.81
C HIS A 14 4.45 13.76 11.52
N VAL A 15 4.93 12.89 12.42
CA VAL A 15 4.80 11.42 12.28
C VAL A 15 3.34 10.99 12.43
N CYS A 16 2.59 11.56 13.38
CA CYS A 16 1.15 11.33 13.50
C CYS A 16 0.38 11.86 12.27
N MET A 17 0.68 13.09 11.86
CA MET A 17 0.01 13.75 10.74
C MET A 17 0.27 13.07 9.39
N SER A 18 1.50 12.61 9.14
CA SER A 18 1.86 11.85 7.93
C SER A 18 1.14 10.50 7.83
N GLN A 19 0.71 9.94 8.97
CA GLN A 19 -0.14 8.75 9.02
C GLN A 19 -1.63 9.09 8.86
N GLY A 20 -2.00 10.36 8.71
CA GLY A 20 -3.40 10.82 8.60
C GLY A 20 -4.12 10.93 9.95
N GLY A 21 -3.36 11.02 11.04
CA GLY A 21 -3.89 11.17 12.40
C GLY A 21 -3.83 12.60 12.92
N GLN A 22 -4.43 12.79 14.08
CA GLN A 22 -4.40 14.06 14.81
C GLN A 22 -3.93 13.84 16.24
N CYS A 23 -2.93 14.61 16.66
CA CYS A 23 -2.47 14.63 18.05
C CYS A 23 -3.49 15.36 18.92
N GLN A 24 -4.18 14.61 19.80
CA GLN A 24 -5.18 15.16 20.72
C GLN A 24 -5.14 14.43 22.07
N HIS A 25 -5.81 14.99 23.07
CA HIS A 25 -5.90 14.35 24.39
C HIS A 25 -6.82 13.12 24.34
N THR A 26 -6.45 12.04 25.04
CA THR A 26 -7.22 10.79 25.09
C THR A 26 -8.61 10.94 25.72
N SER A 27 -8.88 12.06 26.39
CA SER A 27 -10.22 12.44 26.86
C SER A 27 -11.15 12.90 25.73
N GLN A 28 -10.63 13.22 24.54
CA GLN A 28 -11.42 13.62 23.39
C GLN A 28 -11.93 12.39 22.63
N PHE A 29 -13.08 12.53 21.96
CA PHE A 29 -13.60 11.47 21.11
C PHE A 29 -12.66 11.22 19.92
N CYS A 30 -12.34 9.96 19.67
CA CYS A 30 -11.55 9.53 18.53
C CYS A 30 -12.39 8.57 17.69
N LYS A 31 -12.54 8.89 16.39
CA LYS A 31 -13.27 8.02 15.44
C LYS A 31 -12.55 6.69 15.18
N GLY A 32 -11.28 6.56 15.57
CA GLY A 32 -10.50 5.33 15.48
C GLY A 32 -9.74 5.06 16.77
N THR A 33 -8.43 4.85 16.67
CA THR A 33 -7.62 4.38 17.80
C THR A 33 -6.54 5.40 18.17
N TYR A 34 -6.31 5.54 19.48
CA TYR A 34 -5.17 6.29 19.99
C TYR A 34 -3.89 5.45 19.91
N ILE A 35 -2.86 6.01 19.28
CA ILE A 35 -1.51 5.46 19.25
C ILE A 35 -0.58 6.38 20.04
N SER A 36 0.10 5.80 21.04
CA SER A 36 1.09 6.47 21.86
C SER A 36 2.43 6.63 21.11
N GLY A 37 3.25 7.59 21.53
CA GLY A 37 4.61 7.79 21.00
C GLY A 37 4.70 8.42 19.61
N LEU A 38 3.58 8.81 19.00
CA LEU A 38 3.53 9.53 17.71
C LEU A 38 3.28 11.04 17.86
N CYS A 39 3.11 11.52 19.08
CA CYS A 39 2.83 12.92 19.39
C CYS A 39 3.75 13.36 20.52
N GLU A 40 4.21 14.60 20.44
CA GLU A 40 4.96 15.21 21.52
C GLU A 40 4.05 15.63 22.68
N GLY A 41 4.65 15.82 23.86
CA GLY A 41 3.96 16.30 25.05
C GLY A 41 3.53 15.18 26.00
N PRO A 42 2.46 15.40 26.81
CA PRO A 42 2.13 14.51 27.92
C PRO A 42 1.64 13.15 27.44
N ALA A 43 1.77 12.09 28.26
CA ALA A 43 1.35 10.73 27.93
C ALA A 43 -0.14 10.60 27.52
N LYS A 44 -0.97 11.56 27.94
CA LYS A 44 -2.39 11.66 27.57
C LYS A 44 -2.63 12.35 26.22
N ARG A 45 -1.61 12.93 25.58
CA ARG A 45 -1.66 13.49 24.22
C ARG A 45 -1.15 12.42 23.27
N GLN A 46 -2.07 11.79 22.56
CA GLN A 46 -1.80 10.63 21.70
C GLN A 46 -2.34 10.88 20.29
N CYS A 47 -1.85 10.12 19.33
CA CYS A 47 -2.28 10.25 17.95
C CYS A 47 -3.60 9.53 17.76
N CYS A 48 -4.69 10.26 17.56
CA CYS A 48 -5.95 9.70 17.11
C CYS A 48 -5.83 9.42 15.60
N LEU A 49 -5.64 8.15 15.25
CA LEU A 49 -5.73 7.71 13.86
C LEU A 49 -7.15 7.25 13.60
N ASN A 50 -7.81 7.85 12.62
CA ASN A 50 -9.10 7.34 12.16
C ASN A 50 -8.89 5.95 11.51
N GLU A 51 -9.96 5.15 11.42
CA GLU A 51 -9.88 3.81 10.84
C GLU A 51 -9.31 3.81 9.41
N ALA A 52 -9.60 4.87 8.63
CA ALA A 52 -9.07 5.03 7.28
C ALA A 52 -7.54 5.21 7.25
N ALA A 53 -6.96 5.91 8.22
CA ALA A 53 -5.53 6.10 8.41
C ALA A 53 -4.84 4.80 8.84
N LEU A 54 -5.48 4.01 9.70
CA LEU A 54 -4.98 2.70 10.13
C LEU A 54 -4.95 1.67 8.99
N LEU A 55 -5.82 1.83 8.00
CA LEU A 55 -5.98 0.97 6.83
C LEU A 55 -5.21 1.44 5.59
N LYS A 56 -4.57 2.62 5.62
CA LYS A 56 -3.78 3.11 4.50
C LYS A 56 -2.53 2.27 4.25
N PHE A 57 -2.41 1.77 3.04
CA PHE A 57 -1.31 0.94 2.58
C PHE A 57 -0.01 1.77 2.52
N GLY A 58 1.08 1.13 2.93
CA GLY A 58 2.42 1.65 2.76
C GLY A 58 2.84 1.67 1.30
N VAL A 59 3.97 2.32 1.05
CA VAL A 59 4.59 2.32 -0.28
C VAL A 59 4.92 0.88 -0.67
N LEU A 60 4.42 0.44 -1.82
CA LEU A 60 4.60 -0.93 -2.29
C LEU A 60 5.94 -1.15 -3.00
N CYS A 61 6.46 -0.15 -3.71
CA CYS A 61 7.59 -0.35 -4.61
C CYS A 61 8.79 0.55 -4.25
N ASN A 62 9.98 -0.04 -4.24
CA ASN A 62 11.23 0.68 -4.10
C ASN A 62 11.43 1.69 -5.24
N GLY A 63 12.02 2.85 -4.92
CA GLY A 63 12.22 3.95 -5.88
C GLY A 63 11.04 4.90 -6.01
N TYR A 64 9.96 4.69 -5.26
CA TYR A 64 8.81 5.60 -5.20
C TYR A 64 8.61 6.10 -3.75
N SER A 65 8.15 7.34 -3.59
CA SER A 65 7.78 7.93 -2.28
C SER A 65 6.31 7.68 -1.91
N GLY A 66 5.54 7.05 -2.79
CA GLY A 66 4.10 6.82 -2.65
C GLY A 66 3.59 5.81 -3.68
N ASN A 67 2.33 5.39 -3.53
CA ASN A 67 1.69 4.46 -4.47
C ASN A 67 1.16 5.22 -5.71
N VAL A 68 1.97 5.25 -6.77
CA VAL A 68 1.63 5.96 -8.01
C VAL A 68 0.84 5.05 -8.94
N LYS A 69 -0.39 5.46 -9.30
CA LYS A 69 -1.23 4.71 -10.26
C LYS A 69 -0.56 4.63 -11.63
N ARG A 70 -0.64 3.46 -12.28
CA ARG A 70 -0.10 3.19 -13.63
C ARG A 70 -0.58 4.19 -14.69
N ARG A 71 -1.86 4.58 -14.62
CA ARG A 71 -2.60 5.29 -15.68
C ARG A 71 -2.84 4.38 -16.89
N CYS A 72 -2.83 4.94 -18.11
CA CYS A 72 -3.09 4.21 -19.35
C CYS A 72 -1.84 4.18 -20.24
N ASP A 73 -1.67 3.08 -20.96
CA ASP A 73 -0.69 2.88 -22.02
C ASP A 73 -1.33 2.05 -23.16
N SER A 74 -0.54 1.59 -24.13
CA SER A 74 -1.04 0.82 -25.28
C SER A 74 -1.70 -0.52 -24.89
N TYR A 75 -1.47 -1.02 -23.68
CA TYR A 75 -2.08 -2.25 -23.16
C TYR A 75 -3.36 -1.99 -22.35
N GLY A 76 -3.80 -0.73 -22.25
CA GLY A 76 -5.00 -0.34 -21.52
C GLY A 76 -4.70 0.49 -20.27
N CYS A 77 -5.69 0.57 -19.39
CA CYS A 77 -5.64 1.41 -18.19
C CYS A 77 -5.60 0.57 -16.91
N GLY A 78 -4.75 0.97 -15.97
CA GLY A 78 -4.56 0.25 -14.71
C GLY A 78 -5.51 0.63 -13.57
N ASN A 79 -6.57 1.40 -13.85
CA ASN A 79 -7.52 1.83 -12.81
C ASN A 79 -8.52 0.70 -12.51
N TYR A 80 -9.06 0.66 -11.29
CA TYR A 80 -10.19 -0.22 -10.98
C TYR A 80 -11.38 0.08 -11.90
N GLY A 81 -12.04 -0.96 -12.40
CA GLY A 81 -13.18 -0.83 -13.31
C GLY A 81 -12.82 -0.41 -14.74
N ALA A 82 -11.53 -0.28 -15.09
CA ALA A 82 -11.13 -0.05 -16.48
C ALA A 82 -11.58 -1.20 -17.40
N ARG A 83 -11.98 -0.90 -18.64
CA ARG A 83 -12.32 -1.93 -19.64
C ARG A 83 -11.03 -2.62 -20.11
N CYS A 84 -10.96 -3.93 -19.92
CA CYS A 84 -9.91 -4.81 -20.43
C CYS A 84 -10.58 -5.83 -21.39
N GLY A 85 -10.73 -5.44 -22.66
CA GLY A 85 -11.52 -6.21 -23.62
C GLY A 85 -12.97 -6.38 -23.14
N GLY A 86 -13.42 -7.64 -23.01
CA GLY A 86 -14.78 -8.00 -22.57
C GLY A 86 -15.00 -8.01 -21.05
N HIS A 87 -14.00 -7.69 -20.23
CA HIS A 87 -14.11 -7.72 -18.77
C HIS A 87 -13.61 -6.43 -18.11
N LEU A 88 -14.03 -6.21 -16.86
CA LEU A 88 -13.57 -5.08 -16.05
C LEU A 88 -12.31 -5.46 -15.27
N HIS A 89 -11.41 -4.49 -15.14
CA HIS A 89 -10.22 -4.59 -14.30
C HIS A 89 -10.61 -4.63 -12.82
N LYS A 90 -10.23 -5.71 -12.12
CA LYS A 90 -10.66 -6.01 -10.73
C LYS A 90 -9.65 -5.54 -9.67
N GLY A 91 -8.61 -4.84 -10.09
CA GLY A 91 -7.56 -4.33 -9.22
C GLY A 91 -7.18 -2.90 -9.59
N LEU A 92 -6.11 -2.43 -8.95
CA LEU A 92 -5.46 -1.17 -9.24
C LEU A 92 -3.97 -1.45 -9.47
N ASP A 93 -3.46 -0.93 -10.59
CA ASP A 93 -2.06 -1.08 -10.96
C ASP A 93 -1.26 0.08 -10.36
N ILE A 94 -0.28 -0.28 -9.54
CA ILE A 94 0.67 0.66 -8.93
C ILE A 94 2.01 0.53 -9.64
N LYS A 95 2.53 1.64 -10.16
CA LYS A 95 3.81 1.67 -10.88
C LYS A 95 4.92 1.06 -10.04
N CYS A 96 5.68 0.18 -10.67
CA CYS A 96 6.84 -0.45 -10.08
C CYS A 96 7.75 -0.94 -11.19
N SER A 97 9.05 -0.65 -11.13
CA SER A 97 9.98 -1.06 -12.17
C SER A 97 10.33 -2.54 -12.03
N ASP A 98 10.52 -3.25 -13.15
CA ASP A 98 10.95 -4.66 -13.17
C ASP A 98 12.15 -4.90 -12.23
N GLY A 99 12.10 -5.98 -11.45
CA GLY A 99 13.13 -6.34 -10.48
C GLY A 99 13.16 -5.50 -9.20
N SER A 100 12.37 -4.42 -9.10
CA SER A 100 12.34 -3.59 -7.89
C SER A 100 11.82 -4.36 -6.69
N THR A 101 12.40 -4.08 -5.53
CA THR A 101 11.91 -4.63 -4.26
C THR A 101 10.49 -4.16 -3.97
N VAL A 102 9.65 -5.10 -3.54
CA VAL A 102 8.27 -4.90 -3.13
C VAL A 102 8.18 -5.02 -1.60
N TYR A 103 7.44 -4.10 -0.99
CA TYR A 103 7.25 -4.01 0.45
C TYR A 103 5.84 -4.43 0.88
N ALA A 104 5.73 -4.90 2.13
CA ALA A 104 4.44 -5.19 2.74
C ALA A 104 3.63 -3.89 2.94
N PRO A 105 2.40 -3.78 2.39
CA PRO A 105 1.59 -2.58 2.53
C PRO A 105 1.06 -2.34 3.95
N PHE A 106 0.95 -3.40 4.76
CA PHE A 106 0.48 -3.34 6.14
C PHE A 106 1.02 -4.56 6.91
N ASP A 107 0.89 -4.53 8.24
CA ASP A 107 1.15 -5.70 9.10
C ASP A 107 0.24 -6.86 8.67
N ALA A 108 0.83 -7.90 8.10
CA ALA A 108 0.08 -8.92 7.38
C ALA A 108 0.58 -10.34 7.68
N LYS A 109 -0.34 -11.29 7.57
CA LYS A 109 -0.04 -12.71 7.38
C LYS A 109 0.04 -13.01 5.89
N LEU A 110 1.09 -13.73 5.49
CA LEU A 110 1.25 -14.29 4.15
C LEU A 110 0.44 -15.59 4.06
N ASN A 111 -0.56 -15.63 3.18
CA ASN A 111 -1.54 -16.72 3.07
C ASN A 111 -1.30 -17.66 1.89
N GLY A 112 -0.14 -17.57 1.24
CA GLY A 112 0.21 -18.45 0.12
C GLY A 112 0.21 -17.77 -1.24
N GLN A 113 0.71 -18.54 -2.22
CA GLN A 113 0.88 -18.11 -3.61
C GLN A 113 -0.44 -17.68 -4.25
N ALA A 114 -0.40 -16.58 -4.99
CA ALA A 114 -1.53 -16.08 -5.77
C ALA A 114 -1.10 -15.93 -7.24
N ARG A 115 -1.58 -16.82 -8.12
CA ARG A 115 -1.26 -16.77 -9.55
C ARG A 115 -2.32 -15.99 -10.33
N PRO A 116 -1.94 -14.92 -11.08
CA PRO A 116 -2.90 -14.17 -11.88
C PRO A 116 -3.47 -14.98 -13.05
N TYR A 117 -2.68 -15.88 -13.66
CA TYR A 117 -3.06 -16.60 -14.88
C TYR A 117 -3.12 -18.12 -14.69
N GLY A 118 -2.26 -18.69 -13.84
CA GLY A 118 -2.15 -20.13 -13.64
C GLY A 118 -1.50 -20.89 -14.82
N ASN A 119 -0.87 -20.18 -15.76
CA ASN A 119 -0.25 -20.73 -16.96
C ASN A 119 1.28 -20.84 -16.87
N GLY A 120 1.89 -20.38 -15.77
CA GLY A 120 3.33 -20.49 -15.53
C GLY A 120 4.20 -19.54 -16.37
N ASN A 121 3.63 -18.48 -16.95
CA ASN A 121 4.43 -17.47 -17.64
C ASN A 121 5.38 -16.72 -16.69
N LEU A 122 6.29 -15.90 -17.23
CA LEU A 122 7.35 -15.23 -16.47
C LEU A 122 6.86 -14.28 -15.36
N ILE A 123 5.58 -13.90 -15.38
CA ILE A 123 4.97 -13.01 -14.38
C ILE A 123 3.84 -13.71 -13.60
N ASP A 124 3.67 -15.02 -13.74
CA ASP A 124 2.56 -15.77 -13.13
C ASP A 124 2.83 -16.17 -11.67
N ASP A 125 3.13 -15.17 -10.84
CA ASP A 125 3.35 -15.32 -9.41
C ASP A 125 2.76 -14.14 -8.63
N GLY A 126 2.65 -14.33 -7.32
CA GLY A 126 2.12 -13.33 -6.42
C GLY A 126 1.88 -13.88 -5.03
N ILE A 127 1.39 -13.02 -4.15
CA ILE A 127 1.16 -13.35 -2.75
C ILE A 127 -0.22 -12.87 -2.28
N THR A 128 -0.90 -13.70 -1.49
CA THR A 128 -2.08 -13.28 -0.73
C THR A 128 -1.66 -12.81 0.66
N LEU A 129 -2.13 -11.64 1.06
CA LEU A 129 -1.87 -10.97 2.33
C LEU A 129 -3.20 -10.78 3.07
N SER A 130 -3.22 -11.01 4.38
CA SER A 130 -4.37 -10.60 5.22
C SER A 130 -3.92 -9.97 6.53
N GLY A 131 -4.63 -8.96 6.97
CA GLY A 131 -4.34 -8.23 8.20
C GLY A 131 -5.27 -7.04 8.33
N LYS A 132 -5.51 -6.57 9.56
CA LYS A 132 -6.38 -5.40 9.83
C LYS A 132 -7.79 -5.50 9.18
N GLY A 133 -8.35 -6.71 9.07
CA GLY A 133 -9.67 -6.92 8.47
C GLY A 133 -9.72 -6.88 6.93
N VAL A 134 -8.58 -6.69 6.25
CA VAL A 134 -8.51 -6.73 4.77
C VAL A 134 -7.75 -7.94 4.27
N CYS A 135 -8.07 -8.35 3.04
CA CYS A 135 -7.40 -9.40 2.28
C CYS A 135 -7.04 -8.88 0.90
N VAL A 136 -5.77 -8.99 0.52
CA VAL A 136 -5.22 -8.41 -0.72
C VAL A 136 -4.35 -9.45 -1.43
N LYS A 137 -4.41 -9.46 -2.75
CA LYS A 137 -3.48 -10.16 -3.63
C LYS A 137 -2.57 -9.13 -4.28
N LEU A 138 -1.25 -9.37 -4.22
CA LEU A 138 -0.26 -8.65 -5.01
C LEU A 138 0.22 -9.59 -6.11
N PHE A 139 -0.15 -9.32 -7.36
CA PHE A 139 0.31 -10.09 -8.51
C PHE A 139 1.57 -9.49 -9.13
N TYR A 140 2.26 -10.32 -9.92
CA TYR A 140 3.51 -10.02 -10.61
C TYR A 140 4.69 -9.81 -9.65
N VAL A 141 4.61 -10.39 -8.45
CA VAL A 141 5.64 -10.30 -7.42
C VAL A 141 6.17 -11.69 -7.15
N LYS A 142 7.50 -11.85 -7.14
CA LYS A 142 8.16 -13.06 -6.63
C LYS A 142 8.41 -12.89 -5.13
N PRO A 143 7.63 -13.53 -4.25
CA PRO A 143 7.80 -13.35 -2.82
C PRO A 143 9.04 -14.09 -2.32
N PHE A 144 9.72 -13.56 -1.30
CA PHE A 144 10.81 -14.27 -0.62
C PHE A 144 10.27 -15.45 0.20
N ASN A 145 9.08 -15.30 0.75
CA ASN A 145 8.34 -16.34 1.47
C ASN A 145 6.86 -16.26 1.10
N TYR A 146 6.19 -17.41 1.06
CA TYR A 146 4.74 -17.48 0.80
C TYR A 146 3.88 -17.59 2.05
N ARG A 147 4.51 -17.85 3.20
CA ARG A 147 3.87 -18.04 4.50
C ARG A 147 4.65 -17.28 5.57
N GLY A 148 3.98 -16.96 6.66
CA GLY A 148 4.57 -16.25 7.79
C GLY A 148 3.89 -14.90 8.05
N ASN A 149 4.52 -14.09 8.89
CA ASN A 149 4.04 -12.78 9.29
C ASN A 149 5.07 -11.72 8.91
N VAL A 150 4.59 -10.58 8.44
CA VAL A 150 5.41 -9.42 8.02
C VAL A 150 4.83 -8.15 8.63
N LYS A 151 5.70 -7.16 8.84
CA LYS A 151 5.35 -5.81 9.27
C LYS A 151 5.25 -4.88 8.07
N LYS A 152 4.44 -3.83 8.19
CA LYS A 152 4.37 -2.77 7.18
C LYS A 152 5.77 -2.25 6.84
N GLY A 153 6.12 -2.23 5.57
CA GLY A 153 7.44 -1.80 5.08
C GLY A 153 8.50 -2.90 5.01
N ASP A 154 8.23 -4.12 5.49
CA ASP A 154 9.15 -5.24 5.30
C ASP A 154 9.30 -5.57 3.81
N LYS A 155 10.51 -5.96 3.40
CA LYS A 155 10.75 -6.46 2.04
C LYS A 155 10.12 -7.84 1.89
N ILE A 156 9.18 -7.98 0.96
CA ILE A 156 8.43 -9.23 0.77
C ILE A 156 8.74 -9.94 -0.53
N GLY A 157 9.35 -9.27 -1.50
CA GLY A 157 9.69 -9.87 -2.79
C GLY A 157 10.26 -8.86 -3.77
N ASN A 158 10.35 -9.26 -5.03
CA ASN A 158 10.72 -8.38 -6.15
C ASN A 158 9.68 -8.45 -7.26
N LEU A 159 9.51 -7.36 -8.00
CA LEU A 159 8.66 -7.37 -9.19
C LEU A 159 9.24 -8.28 -10.27
N LEU A 160 8.40 -9.12 -10.84
CA LEU A 160 8.73 -10.01 -11.95
C LEU A 160 9.00 -9.22 -13.25
N PRO A 161 9.69 -9.81 -14.24
CA PRO A 161 10.13 -9.11 -15.44
C PRO A 161 8.97 -8.89 -16.43
N MET A 162 8.12 -7.91 -16.14
CA MET A 162 6.92 -7.58 -16.92
C MET A 162 7.23 -7.17 -18.35
N GLN A 163 8.32 -6.44 -18.58
CA GLN A 163 8.73 -6.02 -19.93
C GLN A 163 9.05 -7.20 -20.85
N LYS A 164 9.41 -8.37 -20.29
CA LYS A 164 9.65 -9.59 -21.09
C LYS A 164 8.36 -10.25 -21.58
N VAL A 165 7.22 -9.92 -20.97
CA VAL A 165 5.90 -10.47 -21.31
C VAL A 165 5.07 -9.45 -22.10
N TYR A 166 5.11 -8.18 -21.67
CA TYR A 166 4.39 -7.07 -22.29
C TYR A 166 5.36 -5.90 -22.54
N SER A 167 6.09 -5.96 -23.65
CA SER A 167 7.07 -4.94 -24.02
C SER A 167 6.41 -3.57 -24.22
N GLY A 168 6.81 -2.56 -23.44
CA GLY A 168 6.26 -1.20 -23.53
C GLY A 168 5.06 -0.94 -22.62
N ILE A 169 4.62 -1.93 -21.83
CA ILE A 169 3.67 -1.68 -20.76
C ILE A 169 4.32 -0.80 -19.68
N THR A 170 3.55 0.01 -18.96
CA THR A 170 4.10 0.59 -17.72
C THR A 170 4.17 -0.50 -16.66
N SER A 171 5.37 -0.93 -16.27
CA SER A 171 5.56 -1.97 -15.24
C SER A 171 4.87 -1.59 -13.92
N HIS A 172 4.22 -2.56 -13.30
CA HIS A 172 3.36 -2.33 -12.15
C HIS A 172 3.17 -3.58 -11.28
N ILE A 173 2.76 -3.35 -10.03
CA ILE A 173 2.15 -4.36 -9.16
C ILE A 173 0.63 -4.25 -9.35
N HIS A 174 -0.04 -5.35 -9.67
CA HIS A 174 -1.50 -5.40 -9.66
C HIS A 174 -1.98 -5.71 -8.25
N VAL A 175 -2.63 -4.72 -7.63
CA VAL A 175 -3.19 -4.80 -6.28
C VAL A 175 -4.67 -5.15 -6.40
N GLN A 176 -5.10 -6.27 -5.84
CA GLN A 176 -6.49 -6.70 -5.92
C GLN A 176 -7.00 -7.16 -4.56
N MET A 177 -8.12 -6.60 -4.11
CA MET A 177 -8.82 -7.11 -2.93
C MET A 177 -9.29 -8.55 -3.18
N CYS A 178 -9.26 -9.41 -2.18
CA CYS A 178 -9.65 -10.81 -2.34
C CYS A 178 -11.12 -10.97 -2.78
N ASP A 179 -11.99 -10.06 -2.33
CA ASP A 179 -13.41 -9.95 -2.71
C ASP A 179 -13.64 -9.18 -4.03
N LYS A 180 -12.58 -8.66 -4.65
CA LYS A 180 -12.58 -7.85 -5.90
C LYS A 180 -13.27 -6.48 -5.75
N SER A 181 -13.43 -5.97 -4.54
CA SER A 181 -13.81 -4.57 -4.29
C SER A 181 -12.71 -3.59 -4.72
N ASP A 182 -13.04 -2.31 -4.84
CA ASP A 182 -12.09 -1.26 -5.25
C ASP A 182 -11.00 -1.07 -4.19
N PRO A 183 -9.71 -1.31 -4.51
CA PRO A 183 -8.61 -1.11 -3.57
C PRO A 183 -8.20 0.38 -3.44
N THR A 184 -8.73 1.29 -4.28
CA THR A 184 -8.34 2.70 -4.31
C THR A 184 -8.43 3.42 -2.96
N PRO A 185 -9.45 3.21 -2.10
CA PRO A 185 -9.53 3.89 -0.82
C PRO A 185 -8.36 3.61 0.14
N TYR A 186 -7.58 2.53 -0.09
CA TYR A 186 -6.46 2.14 0.75
C TYR A 186 -5.11 2.71 0.30
N LEU A 187 -5.00 3.30 -0.90
CA LEU A 187 -3.74 3.69 -1.56
C LEU A 187 -3.62 5.21 -1.70
#